data_AF-A0A9D2TFN2-F1
#
_entry.id   AF-A0A9D2TFN2-F1
#
_cell.length_a   1.000
_cell.length_b   1.000
_cell.length_c   1.000
_cell.angle_alpha   90.00
_cell.angle_beta   90.00
_cell.angle_gamma   90.00
#
_symmetry.space_group_name_H-M   'P 1'
#
loop_
_entity.id
_entity.type
_entity.pdbx_description
1 polymer ?
#
loop_
_entity_poly.entity_id
_entity_poly.type
_entity_poly.pdbx_seq_one_letter_code
_entity_poly.pdbx_strand_id
1 'polypeptide(L)' 'MTTEEVIFHSVEEVQSFVNQAERWPADVDVALGSCVVDGKSLLGVLSLGIHKKLSVTVHDRPGK' A
#
# COMPACT_ATOMS: atom_id res chain seq x y z
N MET A 1 0.74 -1.19 -14.79
CA MET A 1 0.62 -0.53 -13.48
C MET A 1 -0.84 -0.24 -13.25
N THR A 2 -1.35 -0.54 -12.06
CA THR A 2 -2.75 -0.33 -11.69
C THR A 2 -2.80 0.44 -10.37
N THR A 3 -3.61 1.51 -10.33
CA THR A 3 -3.76 2.35 -9.14
C THR A 3 -5.21 2.38 -8.71
N GLU A 4 -5.46 2.10 -7.43
CA GLU A 4 -6.79 2.10 -6.82
C GLU A 4 -6.79 2.94 -5.54
N GLU A 5 -7.93 3.52 -5.19
CA GLU A 5 -8.10 4.27 -3.95
C GLU A 5 -8.67 3.38 -2.85
N VAL A 6 -8.05 3.41 -1.67
CA VAL A 6 -8.45 2.62 -0.51
C VAL A 6 -8.58 3.51 0.72
N ILE A 7 -9.42 3.08 1.66
CA ILE A 7 -9.52 3.64 3.00
C ILE A 7 -9.39 2.49 3.97
N PHE A 8 -8.37 2.52 4.83
CA PHE A 8 -8.25 1.58 5.94
C PHE A 8 -9.03 2.12 7.15
N HIS A 9 -9.92 1.32 7.72
CA HIS A 9 -10.74 1.66 8.87
C HIS A 9 -10.15 1.21 10.20
N SER A 10 -9.14 0.33 10.18
CA SER A 10 -8.47 -0.15 11.37
C SER A 10 -7.02 -0.52 11.11
N VAL A 11 -6.25 -0.73 12.18
CA VAL A 11 -4.86 -1.18 12.09
C VAL A 11 -4.79 -2.62 11.57
N GLU A 12 -5.78 -3.45 11.90
CA GLU A 12 -5.89 -4.84 11.46
C GLU A 12 -6.08 -4.93 9.94
N GLU A 13 -6.83 -4.01 9.33
CA GLU A 13 -6.96 -3.93 7.87
C GLU A 13 -5.62 -3.60 7.21
N VAL A 14 -4.84 -2.68 7.79
CA VAL A 14 -3.49 -2.35 7.30
C VAL A 14 -2.57 -3.57 7.41
N GLN A 15 -2.58 -4.26 8.55
CA GLN A 15 -1.80 -5.49 8.73
C GLN A 15 -2.18 -6.57 7.70
N SER A 16 -3.47 -6.78 7.48
CA SER A 16 -3.97 -7.74 6.49
C SER A 16 -3.56 -7.37 5.07
N PHE A 17 -3.62 -6.08 4.72
CA PHE A 17 -3.14 -5.58 3.43
C PHE A 17 -1.64 -5.82 3.24
N VAL A 18 -0.81 -5.43 4.21
CA VAL A 18 0.65 -5.58 4.14
C VAL A 18 1.04 -7.05 4.04
N ASN A 19 0.43 -7.93 4.83
CA ASN A 19 0.65 -9.38 4.77
C ASN A 19 0.33 -9.98 3.39
N GLN A 20 -0.63 -9.40 2.67
CA GLN A 20 -0.95 -9.81 1.29
C GLN A 20 0.04 -9.20 0.29
N ALA A 21 0.41 -7.93 0.46
CA ALA A 21 1.37 -7.22 -0.39
C ALA A 21 2.77 -7.85 -0.34
N GLU A 22 3.23 -8.32 0.82
CA GLU A 22 4.52 -9.01 0.98
C GLU A 22 4.63 -10.30 0.15
N ARG A 23 3.50 -10.99 -0.07
CA ARG A 23 3.44 -12.22 -0.87
C ARG A 23 3.35 -11.93 -2.36
N TRP A 24 3.07 -10.68 -2.73
CA TRP A 24 2.92 -10.29 -4.11
C TRP A 24 4.30 -10.00 -4.72
N PRO A 25 4.64 -10.62 -5.87
CA PRO A 25 5.98 -10.53 -6.46
C PRO A 25 6.25 -9.19 -7.15
N ALA A 26 5.25 -8.31 -7.25
CA ALA A 26 5.42 -6.99 -7.81
C ALA A 26 5.61 -5.94 -6.70
N ASP A 27 6.11 -4.77 -7.09
CA ASP A 27 6.22 -3.64 -6.17
C ASP A 27 4.85 -3.00 -5.95
N VAL A 28 4.61 -2.61 -4.70
CA VAL A 28 3.35 -2.03 -4.26
C VAL A 28 3.71 -0.74 -3.54
N ASP A 29 3.20 0.37 -4.04
CA ASP A 29 3.34 1.68 -3.39
C ASP A 29 2.02 2.11 -2.76
N VAL A 30 2.09 2.78 -1.62
CA VAL A 30 0.93 3.45 -1.01
C VAL A 30 1.25 4.93 -0.87
N ALA A 31 0.31 5.78 -1.27
CA ALA A 31 0.54 7.22 -1.31
C ALA A 31 -0.62 8.02 -0.68
N LEU A 32 -0.25 9.16 -0.10
CA LEU A 32 -1.17 10.23 0.33
C LEU A 32 -0.61 11.57 -0.15
N GLY A 33 -1.22 12.15 -1.20
CA GLY A 33 -0.68 13.35 -1.84
C GLY A 33 0.72 13.08 -2.42
N SER A 34 1.73 13.81 -1.95
CA SER A 34 3.12 13.65 -2.38
C SER A 34 3.93 12.65 -1.55
N CYS A 35 3.36 12.11 -0.47
CA CYS A 35 4.03 11.12 0.38
C CYS A 35 3.81 9.72 -0.20
N VAL A 36 4.89 8.99 -0.47
CA VAL A 36 4.86 7.62 -0.99
C VAL A 36 5.67 6.72 -0.06
N VAL A 37 5.13 5.56 0.27
CA VAL A 37 5.79 4.53 1.08
C VAL A 37 5.68 3.17 0.40
N ASP A 38 6.61 2.29 0.73
CA ASP A 38 6.53 0.87 0.36
C ASP A 38 5.27 0.25 1.00
N GLY A 39 4.37 -0.27 0.17
CA GLY A 39 3.13 -0.92 0.58
C GLY A 39 3.33 -2.26 1.30
N LYS A 40 4.55 -2.79 1.32
CA LYS A 40 4.99 -3.94 2.11
C LYS A 40 5.52 -3.52 3.48
N SER A 41 5.64 -2.23 3.76
CA SER A 41 6.07 -1.71 5.07
C SER A 41 4.88 -1.36 5.95
N LEU A 42 4.60 -2.18 6.97
CA LEU A 42 3.55 -1.90 7.95
C LEU A 42 3.70 -0.52 8.62
N LEU A 43 4.92 -0.18 9.04
CA LEU A 43 5.19 1.10 9.69
C LEU A 43 5.06 2.26 8.70
N GLY A 44 5.47 2.07 7.44
CA GLY A 44 5.28 3.03 6.36
C GLY A 44 3.81 3.33 6.09
N VAL A 45 2.99 2.30 5.88
CA VAL A 45 1.55 2.48 5.60
C VAL A 45 0.83 3.09 6.81
N LEU A 46 1.16 2.68 8.04
CA LEU A 46 0.59 3.28 9.26
C LEU A 46 0.96 4.76 9.41
N SER A 47 2.15 5.18 8.95
CA SER A 47 2.57 6.59 9.02
C SER A 47 1.72 7.52 8.14
N LEU A 48 1.08 6.99 7.09
CA LEU A 48 0.13 7.74 6.26
C LEU A 48 -1.24 7.94 6.95
N GLY A 49 -1.55 7.08 7.93
CA GLY A 49 -2.74 7.14 8.76
C GLY A 49 -3.94 6.34 8.23
N ILE A 50 -4.75 5.86 9.16
CA ILE A 50 -6.06 5.24 8.87
C ILE A 50 -7.15 6.31 8.69
N HIS A 51 -8.29 5.94 8.12
CA HIS A 51 -9.39 6.84 7.71
C HIS A 51 -8.95 7.94 6.72
N LYS A 52 -7.85 7.72 6.01
CA LYS A 52 -7.40 8.57 4.91
C LYS A 52 -7.66 7.85 3.58
N LYS A 53 -7.95 8.64 2.55
CA LYS A 53 -8.03 8.16 1.19
C LYS A 53 -6.60 8.01 0.66
N LEU A 54 -6.14 6.77 0.51
CA LEU A 54 -4.80 6.43 0.07
C LEU A 54 -4.86 5.89 -1.36
N SER A 55 -3.83 6.17 -2.15
CA SER A 55 -3.67 5.58 -3.48
C SER A 55 -2.71 4.39 -3.38
N VAL A 56 -3.19 3.20 -3.74
CA VAL A 56 -2.36 1.99 -3.82
C VAL A 56 -2.02 1.75 -5.28
N THR A 57 -0.73 1.71 -5.61
CA THR A 57 -0.25 1.41 -6.96
C THR A 57 0.47 0.09 -6.97
N VAL A 58 -0.04 -0.87 -7.74
CA VAL A 58 0.63 -2.12 -8.04
C VAL A 58 1.35 -1.96 -9.37
N HIS A 59 2.68 -2.06 -9.33
CA HIS A 59 3.50 -2.01 -10.53
C HIS A 59 3.41 -3.34 -11.27
N ASP A 60 3.47 -3.30 -12.60
CA ASP A 60 3.70 -4.56 -13.31
C ASP A 60 5.17 -4.93 -13.09
N ARG A 61 5.45 -6.22 -12.81
CA ARG A 61 6.83 -6.70 -12.71
C ARG A 61 7.59 -6.21 -13.94
N PRO A 62 8.69 -5.44 -13.82
CA PRO A 62 9.61 -5.29 -14.94
C PRO A 62 10.07 -6.72 -15.26
N GLY A 63 9.84 -7.13 -16.50
CA GLY A 63 10.08 -8.51 -16.93
C GLY A 63 11.50 -8.94 -16.61
N LYS A 64 11.61 -10.17 -16.08
CA LYS A 64 12.78 -11.07 -16.02
C LYS A 64 14.16 -10.45 -15.82
#